data_AF-A0A075FME1-F1
#
_entry.id   AF-A0A075FME1-F1
#
_cell.length_a   1.000
_cell.length_b   1.000
_cell.length_c   1.000
_cell.angle_alpha   90.00
_cell.angle_beta   90.00
_cell.angle_gamma   90.00
#
_symmetry.space_group_name_H-M   'P 1'
#
loop_
_entity.id
_entity.type
_entity.pdbx_description
1 polymer ?
#
loop_
_entity_poly.entity_id
_entity_poly.type
_entity_poly.pdbx_seq_one_letter_code
_entity_poly.pdbx_strand_id
1 'polypeptide(L)'
;RSVRFFNERADSNIKSNVKIMKEIGKVPNHVIVLSNALDESSKLEIIETFSKLNEPDNAHILDNLYGVSSIVPTNAVDHIGAFGYALDNLSAIAEKKWNIAP
;
A
#
# COMPACT_ATOMS: atom_id res chain seq x y z
N ARG A 1 -4.63 -4.41 -5.58
CA ARG A 1 -4.73 -3.73 -6.90
C ARG A 1 -3.31 -3.34 -7.31
N SER A 2 -2.82 -3.67 -8.51
CA SER A 2 -1.55 -3.13 -9.00
C SER A 2 -1.74 -1.68 -9.46
N VAL A 3 -0.85 -0.77 -9.05
CA VAL A 3 -0.87 0.62 -9.53
C VAL A 3 -0.16 0.63 -10.87
N ARG A 4 -0.89 1.06 -11.89
CA ARG A 4 -0.34 1.33 -13.21
C ARG A 4 -0.10 2.84 -13.27
N PHE A 5 1.15 3.26 -13.40
CA PHE A 5 1.47 4.67 -13.64
C PHE A 5 1.05 5.03 -15.06
N PHE A 6 -0.20 5.46 -15.23
CA PHE A 6 -0.64 6.14 -16.44
C PHE A 6 -0.88 7.60 -16.08
N ASN A 7 -0.37 8.50 -16.92
CA ASN A 7 -0.90 9.85 -16.97
C ASN A 7 -2.37 9.72 -17.41
N GLU A 8 -3.33 9.86 -16.50
CA GLU A 8 -4.76 9.70 -16.81
C GLU A 8 -5.27 10.73 -17.84
N ARG A 9 -4.50 11.80 -18.09
CA ARG A 9 -4.71 12.78 -19.17
C ARG A 9 -4.10 12.38 -20.52
N ALA A 10 -3.47 11.21 -20.64
CA ALA A 10 -2.94 10.75 -21.91
C ALA A 10 -4.09 10.38 -22.85
N ASP A 11 -4.10 11.04 -24.00
CA ASP A 11 -5.05 10.89 -25.10
C ASP A 11 -5.25 9.41 -25.48
N SER A 12 -6.44 9.05 -25.96
CA SER A 12 -6.83 7.67 -26.29
C SER A 12 -5.86 7.00 -27.29
N ASN A 13 -5.26 7.78 -28.19
CA ASN A 13 -4.22 7.36 -29.15
C ASN A 13 -2.86 7.03 -28.50
N ILE A 14 -2.58 7.55 -27.31
CA ILE A 14 -1.35 7.26 -26.55
C ILE A 14 -1.53 5.92 -25.82
N LYS A 15 -2.71 5.65 -25.25
CA LYS A 15 -2.99 4.40 -24.53
C LYS A 15 -2.83 3.15 -25.39
N SER A 16 -3.14 3.21 -26.69
CA SER A 16 -2.93 2.10 -27.64
C SER A 16 -1.46 1.86 -28.01
N ASN A 17 -0.57 2.82 -27.73
CA ASN A 17 0.85 2.78 -28.11
C ASN A 17 1.81 2.67 -26.91
N VAL A 18 1.30 2.52 -25.68
CA VAL A 18 2.11 2.36 -24.47
C VAL A 18 2.20 0.89 -24.08
N LYS A 19 3.43 0.37 -23.97
CA LYS A 19 3.72 -0.98 -23.47
C LYS A 19 4.17 -0.89 -22.01
N ILE A 20 3.61 -1.74 -21.15
CA ILE A 20 4.11 -1.88 -19.77
C ILE A 20 5.54 -2.42 -19.84
N MET A 21 6.52 -1.59 -19.49
CA MET A 21 7.93 -1.98 -19.50
C MET A 21 8.32 -2.77 -18.26
N LYS A 22 7.71 -2.48 -17.10
CA LYS A 22 7.97 -3.15 -15.84
C LYS A 22 6.78 -3.00 -14.91
N GLU A 23 6.30 -4.11 -14.35
CA GLU A 23 5.32 -4.10 -13.26
C GLU A 23 6.09 -4.16 -11.93
N ILE A 24 5.77 -3.23 -11.02
CA ILE A 24 6.43 -3.11 -9.71
C ILE A 24 5.47 -3.64 -8.66
N GLY A 25 5.49 -4.97 -8.47
CA GLY A 25 4.82 -5.66 -7.37
C GLY A 25 3.35 -5.29 -7.13
N LYS A 26 2.80 -5.69 -5.99
CA LYS A 26 1.52 -5.17 -5.51
C LYS A 26 1.82 -3.88 -4.76
N VAL A 27 1.09 -2.80 -5.08
CA VAL A 27 1.12 -1.62 -4.22
C VAL A 27 0.23 -1.88 -3.01
N PRO A 28 0.68 -1.50 -1.82
CA PRO A 28 -0.03 -1.89 -0.62
C PRO A 28 -1.29 -1.03 -0.47
N ASN A 29 -2.41 -1.66 -0.11
CA ASN A 29 -3.64 -0.94 0.23
C ASN A 29 -3.51 -0.27 1.62
N HIS A 30 -4.51 0.54 1.99
CA HIS A 30 -4.60 1.26 3.27
C HIS A 30 -3.99 0.50 4.45
N VAL A 31 -3.12 1.17 5.21
CA VAL A 31 -2.44 0.61 6.39
C VAL A 31 -3.12 1.04 7.68
N ILE A 32 -3.14 0.12 8.64
CA ILE A 32 -3.39 0.44 10.04
C ILE A 32 -2.05 0.25 10.76
N VAL A 33 -1.59 1.31 11.43
CA VAL A 33 -0.29 1.33 12.11
C VAL A 33 -0.51 1.39 13.60
N LEU A 34 0.16 0.50 14.33
CA LEU A 34 0.15 0.48 15.79
C LEU A 34 1.33 1.30 16.33
N SER A 35 1.11 1.99 17.43
CA SER A 35 2.17 2.79 18.07
C SER A 35 3.26 1.88 18.65
N ASN A 36 4.52 2.29 18.52
CA ASN A 36 5.64 1.63 19.18
C ASN A 36 5.61 1.75 20.71
N ALA A 37 4.81 2.68 21.25
CA ALA A 37 4.64 2.84 22.70
C ALA A 37 3.76 1.76 23.33
N LEU A 38 3.00 1.00 22.53
CA LEU A 38 2.24 -0.15 23.02
C LEU A 38 3.19 -1.30 23.36
N ASP A 39 2.90 -2.02 24.43
CA ASP A 39 3.57 -3.28 24.70
C ASP A 39 3.16 -4.36 23.69
N GLU A 40 3.99 -5.41 23.58
CA GLU A 40 3.76 -6.47 22.60
C GLU A 40 2.47 -7.25 22.82
N SER A 41 2.01 -7.41 24.07
CA SER A 41 0.75 -8.10 24.36
C SER A 41 -0.42 -7.30 23.82
N SER A 42 -0.45 -5.99 24.07
CA SER A 42 -1.47 -5.09 23.52
C SER A 42 -1.48 -5.07 21.99
N LYS A 43 -0.29 -5.08 21.35
CA LYS A 43 -0.21 -5.15 19.88
C LYS A 43 -0.80 -6.45 19.34
N LEU A 44 -0.48 -7.59 19.96
CA LEU A 44 -0.99 -8.90 19.56
C LEU A 44 -2.52 -8.98 19.72
N GLU A 45 -3.06 -8.47 20.83
CA GLU A 45 -4.51 -8.45 21.07
C GLU A 45 -5.24 -7.60 20.03
N ILE A 46 -4.67 -6.45 19.66
CA ILE A 46 -5.22 -5.61 18.58
C ILE A 46 -5.17 -6.37 17.25
N ILE A 47 -4.03 -6.97 16.89
CA ILE A 47 -3.90 -7.74 15.64
C ILE A 47 -4.92 -8.89 15.58
N GLU A 48 -5.08 -9.63 16.67
CA GLU A 48 -6.04 -10.74 16.76
C GLU A 48 -7.48 -10.22 16.61
N THR A 49 -7.81 -9.13 17.29
CA THR A 49 -9.14 -8.51 17.20
C THR A 49 -9.43 -8.04 15.78
N PHE A 50 -8.48 -7.37 15.12
CA PHE A 50 -8.64 -6.95 13.73
C PHE A 50 -8.72 -8.13 12.77
N SER A 51 -8.07 -9.25 13.07
CA SER A 51 -8.15 -10.46 12.23
C SER A 51 -9.56 -11.06 12.20
N LYS A 52 -10.36 -10.86 13.26
CA LYS A 52 -11.78 -11.28 13.30
C LYS A 52 -12.66 -10.53 12.31
N LEU A 53 -12.21 -9.38 11.79
CA LEU A 53 -12.91 -8.67 10.71
C LEU A 53 -12.91 -9.46 9.39
N ASN A 54 -12.05 -10.47 9.26
CA ASN A 54 -12.06 -11.38 8.11
C ASN A 54 -13.15 -12.46 8.19
N GLU A 55 -13.78 -12.64 9.35
CA GLU A 55 -14.85 -13.62 9.52
C GLU A 55 -16.08 -13.21 8.68
N PRO A 56 -16.82 -14.16 8.09
CA PRO A 56 -17.95 -13.86 7.20
C PRO A 56 -18.97 -12.89 7.80
N ASP A 57 -19.24 -13.01 9.09
CA ASP A 57 -20.21 -12.18 9.82
C ASP A 57 -19.74 -10.72 9.95
N ASN A 58 -18.41 -10.48 9.96
CA ASN A 58 -17.79 -9.16 10.15
C ASN A 58 -17.25 -8.54 8.86
N ALA A 59 -17.05 -9.34 7.79
CA ALA A 59 -16.39 -8.93 6.56
C ALA A 59 -17.02 -7.69 5.89
N HIS A 60 -18.33 -7.48 6.09
CA HIS A 60 -19.05 -6.30 5.60
C HIS A 60 -18.48 -4.97 6.14
N ILE A 61 -17.88 -4.97 7.34
CA ILE A 61 -17.26 -3.78 7.95
C ILE A 61 -16.07 -3.32 7.12
N LEU A 62 -15.23 -4.26 6.66
CA LEU A 62 -14.06 -3.96 5.84
C LEU A 62 -14.46 -3.46 4.45
N ASP A 63 -15.51 -4.04 3.87
CA ASP A 63 -16.03 -3.58 2.58
C ASP A 63 -16.61 -2.17 2.69
N ASN A 64 -17.39 -1.89 3.74
CA ASN A 64 -17.98 -0.57 3.97
C ASN A 64 -16.94 0.53 4.22
N LEU A 65 -15.86 0.22 4.95
CA LEU A 65 -14.83 1.21 5.31
C LEU A 65 -13.74 1.37 4.25
N TYR A 66 -13.32 0.28 3.64
CA TYR A 66 -12.12 0.22 2.80
C TYR A 66 -12.35 -0.39 1.42
N GLY A 67 -13.55 -0.93 1.12
CA GLY A 67 -13.84 -1.64 -0.12
C GLY A 67 -12.99 -2.89 -0.30
N VAL A 68 -12.64 -3.56 0.81
CA VAL A 68 -11.80 -4.76 0.83
C VAL A 68 -12.51 -5.91 1.55
N SER A 69 -12.23 -7.13 1.10
CA SER A 69 -12.81 -8.34 1.68
C SER A 69 -12.03 -8.91 2.87
N SER A 70 -10.84 -8.39 3.16
CA SER A 70 -9.97 -8.91 4.22
C SER A 70 -8.86 -7.95 4.59
N ILE A 71 -8.42 -8.00 5.85
CA ILE A 71 -7.21 -7.39 6.39
C ILE A 71 -6.19 -8.49 6.74
N VAL A 72 -4.90 -8.22 6.54
CA VAL A 72 -3.83 -9.19 6.83
C VAL A 72 -2.75 -8.50 7.65
N PRO A 73 -2.28 -9.10 8.76
CA PRO A 73 -1.15 -8.55 9.51
C PRO A 73 0.12 -8.59 8.67
N THR A 74 0.91 -7.52 8.76
CA THR A 74 2.14 -7.33 7.98
C THR A 74 3.12 -6.45 8.75
N ASN A 75 4.38 -6.42 8.31
CA ASN A 75 5.38 -5.46 8.78
C ASN A 75 5.74 -4.48 7.65
N ALA A 76 6.49 -3.43 7.99
CA ALA A 76 6.86 -2.39 7.02
C ALA A 76 7.73 -2.93 5.87
N VAL A 77 8.59 -3.91 6.14
CA VAL A 77 9.48 -4.49 5.12
C VAL A 77 8.65 -5.24 4.08
N ASP A 78 7.74 -6.09 4.53
CA ASP A 78 6.92 -6.92 3.64
C ASP A 78 5.82 -6.11 2.94
N HIS A 79 5.29 -5.07 3.61
CA HIS A 79 4.24 -4.24 3.04
C HIS A 79 4.79 -3.23 2.02
N ILE A 80 5.71 -2.35 2.42
CA ILE A 80 6.16 -1.22 1.58
C ILE A 80 7.60 -1.37 1.06
N GLY A 81 8.37 -2.37 1.51
CA GLY A 81 9.81 -2.45 1.23
C GLY A 81 10.15 -2.53 -0.27
N ALA A 82 9.46 -3.38 -1.03
CA ALA A 82 9.67 -3.49 -2.48
C ALA A 82 9.29 -2.20 -3.24
N PHE A 83 8.26 -1.49 -2.77
CA PHE A 83 7.85 -0.22 -3.33
C PHE A 83 8.86 0.89 -2.98
N GLY A 84 9.35 0.95 -1.74
CA GLY A 84 10.41 1.87 -1.32
C GLY A 84 11.68 1.68 -2.14
N TYR A 85 12.13 0.44 -2.30
CA TYR A 85 13.29 0.14 -3.15
C TYR A 85 13.07 0.58 -4.60
N ALA A 86 11.88 0.36 -5.16
CA ALA A 86 11.57 0.82 -6.50
C ALA A 86 11.59 2.34 -6.63
N LEU A 87 11.11 3.09 -5.63
CA LEU A 87 11.20 4.55 -5.59
C LEU A 87 12.66 5.02 -5.51
N ASP A 88 13.48 4.40 -4.67
CA ASP A 88 14.90 4.75 -4.51
C ASP A 88 15.68 4.56 -5.83
N ASN A 89 15.27 3.59 -6.65
CA ASN A 89 15.90 3.30 -7.95
C ASN A 89 15.32 4.14 -9.11
N LEU A 90 14.33 5.00 -8.88
CA LEU A 90 13.91 5.98 -9.87
C LEU A 90 14.90 7.14 -9.85
N SER A 91 15.90 7.08 -10.74
CA SER A 91 16.94 8.10 -10.91
C SER A 91 16.41 9.54 -11.03
N ALA A 92 15.20 9.72 -11.56
CA ALA A 92 14.55 11.03 -11.68
C ALA A 92 13.96 11.60 -10.37
N ILE A 93 13.70 10.78 -9.34
CA ILE A 93 13.23 11.24 -8.02
C ILE A 93 14.44 11.64 -7.15
N ALA A 94 15.55 10.92 -7.26
CA ALA A 94 16.78 11.19 -6.50
C ALA A 94 17.40 12.58 -6.78
N GLU A 95 17.22 13.12 -8.00
CA GLU A 95 17.70 14.46 -8.35
C GLU A 95 16.82 15.60 -7.81
N LYS A 96 15.55 15.32 -7.47
CA LYS A 96 14.70 16.31 -6.84
C LYS A 96 14.90 16.24 -5.33
N LYS A 97 15.91 16.98 -4.84
CA LYS A 97 16.02 17.30 -3.41
C LYS A 97 14.69 17.90 -2.97
N TRP A 98 13.86 17.12 -2.29
CA TRP A 98 12.71 17.64 -1.59
C TRP A 98 13.29 18.46 -0.43
N ASN A 99 13.37 19.78 -0.61
CA ASN A 99 13.66 20.71 0.48
C ASN A 99 12.46 20.67 1.43
N ILE A 100 12.43 19.66 2.29
CA ILE A 100 11.60 19.70 3.48
C ILE A 100 12.39 20.55 4.47
N ALA A 101 12.02 21.83 4.56
CA ALA A 101 12.52 22.73 5.57
C ALA A 101 12.21 22.16 6.98
N PRO A 102 13.04 22.45 7.99
CA PRO A 102 12.91 21.89 9.34
C PRO A 102 11.56 22.19 10.00
#